data_AF-A5ACV5-F1
#
_entry.id   AF-A5ACV5-F1
#
_cell.length_a   1.000
_cell.length_b   1.000
_cell.length_c   1.000
_cell.angle_alpha   90.00
_cell.angle_beta   90.00
_cell.angle_gamma   90.00
#
_symmetry.space_group_name_H-M   'P 1'
#
loop_
_entity.id
_entity.type
_entity.pdbx_description
1 polymer ?
#
loop_
_entity_poly.entity_id
_entity_poly.type
_entity_poly.pdbx_seq_one_letter_code
_entity_poly.pdbx_strand_id
1 'polypeptide(L)'
;MLFYLTTLNLAKVLHKDAPTLKEGETDKQIVAAIEAWKHSDFLCKNYILNGLDNMMYNVYSQVKTTKELWESLEKKYKTEDVGMKKFIVGRFLDYKMVDSKTVTSQVQELQIILHELHAEKMELSESFQVAAIVEKLPLSWKDFKNYLKHKRKEMGLKDLIVRLKIEKDNRFFENKVGKHPMESKANLVEPKANKKRKHFGEGLSQGKNKYKKFVRKCYI
;
A
#
# COMPACT_ATOMS: atom_id res chain seq x y z
N MET A 1 9.73 -17.16 -22.77
CA MET A 1 9.90 -16.75 -24.18
C MET A 1 10.17 -15.24 -24.34
N LEU A 2 9.31 -14.35 -23.82
CA LEU A 2 9.46 -12.90 -24.00
C LEU A 2 10.84 -12.36 -23.58
N PHE A 3 11.35 -12.74 -22.40
CA PHE A 3 12.67 -12.34 -21.92
C PHE A 3 13.79 -12.68 -22.93
N TYR A 4 13.77 -13.88 -23.49
CA TYR A 4 14.75 -14.31 -24.49
C TYR A 4 14.68 -13.46 -25.76
N LEU A 5 13.48 -13.22 -26.30
CA LEU A 5 13.29 -12.37 -27.48
C LEU A 5 13.71 -10.91 -27.23
N THR A 6 13.58 -10.42 -26.00
CA THR A 6 14.09 -9.10 -25.60
C THR A 6 15.62 -9.03 -25.68
N THR A 7 16.33 -10.07 -25.20
CA THR A 7 17.80 -10.12 -25.29
C THR A 7 18.31 -10.12 -26.73
N LEU A 8 17.50 -10.65 -27.67
CA LEU A 8 17.78 -10.64 -29.10
C LEU A 8 17.30 -9.38 -29.84
N ASN A 9 16.74 -8.39 -29.12
CA ASN A 9 16.13 -7.17 -29.70
C ASN A 9 14.98 -7.45 -30.69
N LEU A 10 14.29 -8.59 -30.52
CA LEU A 10 13.17 -9.02 -31.38
C LEU A 10 11.79 -8.78 -30.74
N ALA A 11 11.72 -8.46 -29.44
CA ALA A 11 10.46 -8.28 -28.72
C ALA A 11 9.52 -7.24 -29.36
N LYS A 12 10.07 -6.22 -30.03
CA LYS A 12 9.28 -5.20 -30.75
C LYS A 12 8.37 -5.77 -31.85
N VAL A 13 8.76 -6.88 -32.46
CA VAL A 13 8.03 -7.55 -33.55
C VAL A 13 6.71 -8.16 -33.05
N LEU A 14 6.63 -8.48 -31.75
CA LEU A 14 5.45 -9.08 -31.14
C LEU A 14 4.26 -8.12 -31.06
N HIS A 15 4.49 -6.80 -31.12
CA HIS A 15 3.48 -5.79 -30.81
C HIS A 15 3.33 -4.71 -31.89
N LYS A 16 4.39 -4.40 -32.65
CA LYS A 16 4.34 -3.35 -33.69
C LYS A 16 3.96 -3.93 -35.05
N ASP A 17 3.29 -3.12 -35.84
CA ASP A 17 2.98 -3.44 -37.23
C ASP A 17 4.20 -3.24 -38.14
N ALA A 18 4.21 -3.97 -39.26
CA ALA A 18 5.25 -3.82 -40.27
C ALA A 18 5.28 -2.39 -40.82
N PRO A 19 6.46 -1.82 -41.11
CA PRO A 19 6.57 -0.54 -41.80
C PRO A 19 5.86 -0.59 -43.15
N THR A 20 5.11 0.46 -43.49
CA THR A 20 4.40 0.58 -44.77
C THR A 20 5.11 1.57 -45.70
N LEU A 21 5.08 1.30 -47.01
CA LEU A 21 5.47 2.26 -48.04
C LEU A 21 4.28 3.18 -48.33
N LYS A 22 4.53 4.49 -48.46
CA LYS A 22 3.59 5.39 -49.14
C LYS A 22 3.82 5.29 -50.65
N GLU A 23 2.75 5.27 -51.44
CA GLU A 23 2.85 5.19 -52.91
C GLU A 23 3.73 6.32 -53.46
N GLY A 24 4.84 5.96 -54.11
CA GLY A 24 5.78 6.88 -54.75
C GLY A 24 7.11 7.08 -54.01
N GLU A 25 7.26 6.64 -52.75
CA GLU A 25 8.53 6.75 -52.02
C GLU A 25 9.50 5.62 -52.43
N THR A 26 10.53 5.97 -53.20
CA THR A 26 11.64 5.06 -53.57
C THR A 26 12.85 5.25 -52.65
N ASP A 27 12.58 5.55 -51.37
CA ASP A 27 13.64 5.80 -50.40
C ASP A 27 14.31 4.46 -50.02
N LYS A 28 15.60 4.35 -50.36
CA LYS A 28 16.44 3.19 -50.05
C LYS A 28 16.44 2.88 -48.55
N GLN A 29 16.28 3.87 -47.68
CA GLN A 29 16.19 3.66 -46.24
C GLN A 29 14.91 2.91 -45.83
N ILE A 30 13.77 3.22 -46.45
CA ILE A 30 12.49 2.56 -46.14
C ILE A 30 12.51 1.11 -46.61
N VAL A 31 13.06 0.85 -47.81
CA VAL A 31 13.24 -0.52 -48.33
C VAL A 31 14.11 -1.35 -47.39
N ALA A 32 15.27 -0.81 -46.98
CA ALA A 32 16.16 -1.49 -46.04
C ALA A 32 15.49 -1.75 -44.68
N ALA A 33 14.68 -0.82 -44.18
CA ALA A 33 13.94 -0.99 -42.95
C ALA A 33 12.87 -2.10 -43.05
N ILE A 34 12.19 -2.22 -44.19
CA ILE A 34 11.21 -3.29 -44.46
C ILE A 34 11.89 -4.65 -44.55
N GLU A 35 13.03 -4.75 -45.23
CA GLU A 35 13.80 -6.00 -45.32
C GLU A 35 14.31 -6.44 -43.93
N ALA A 36 14.88 -5.50 -43.16
CA ALA A 36 15.29 -5.76 -41.78
C ALA A 36 14.12 -6.20 -40.89
N TRP A 37 12.93 -5.61 -41.10
CA TRP A 37 11.71 -6.02 -40.41
C TRP A 37 11.31 -7.45 -40.77
N LYS A 38 11.24 -7.78 -42.06
CA LYS A 38 10.90 -9.14 -42.52
C LYS A 38 11.86 -10.19 -41.98
N HIS A 39 13.16 -9.88 -41.94
CA HIS A 39 14.15 -10.78 -41.37
C HIS A 39 13.94 -10.97 -39.86
N SER A 40 13.69 -9.88 -39.13
CA SER A 40 13.40 -9.92 -37.69
C SER A 40 12.11 -10.71 -37.40
N ASP A 41 11.07 -10.54 -38.21
CA ASP A 41 9.81 -11.27 -38.12
C ASP A 41 10.02 -12.77 -38.37
N PHE A 42 10.73 -13.11 -39.43
CA PHE A 42 11.07 -14.51 -39.71
C PHE A 42 11.81 -15.18 -38.55
N LEU A 43 12.87 -14.55 -38.03
CA LEU A 43 13.63 -15.10 -36.90
C LEU A 43 12.76 -15.25 -35.65
N CYS A 44 12.01 -14.21 -35.29
CA CYS A 44 11.17 -14.20 -34.10
C CYS A 44 10.12 -15.30 -34.15
N LYS A 45 9.42 -15.44 -35.29
CA LYS A 45 8.45 -16.52 -35.53
C LYS A 45 9.08 -17.90 -35.33
N ASN A 46 10.26 -18.15 -35.91
CA ASN A 46 10.94 -19.44 -35.78
C ASN A 46 11.35 -19.75 -34.33
N TYR A 47 11.84 -18.76 -33.58
CA TYR A 47 12.17 -18.96 -32.17
C TYR A 47 10.95 -19.33 -31.33
N ILE A 48 9.80 -18.69 -31.58
CA ILE A 48 8.55 -19.03 -30.90
C ILE A 48 8.13 -20.45 -31.27
N LEU A 49 8.09 -20.78 -32.56
CA LEU A 49 7.67 -22.10 -33.06
C LEU A 49 8.56 -23.23 -32.53
N ASN A 50 9.88 -23.02 -32.43
CA ASN A 50 10.81 -23.99 -31.85
C ASN A 50 10.58 -24.26 -30.36
N GLY A 51 9.91 -23.33 -29.66
CA GLY A 51 9.53 -23.51 -28.26
C GLY A 51 8.21 -24.26 -28.08
N LEU A 52 7.50 -24.59 -29.15
CA LEU A 52 6.21 -25.29 -29.11
C LEU A 52 6.41 -26.81 -29.22
N ASP A 53 5.51 -27.57 -28.61
CA ASP A 53 5.41 -29.01 -28.88
C ASP A 53 4.87 -29.29 -30.30
N ASN A 54 4.98 -30.53 -30.76
CA ASN A 54 4.60 -30.92 -32.12
C ASN A 54 3.12 -30.62 -32.46
N MET A 55 2.21 -30.77 -31.49
CA MET A 55 0.78 -30.52 -31.72
C MET A 55 0.54 -29.03 -31.95
N MET A 56 1.14 -28.19 -31.11
CA MET A 56 1.03 -26.74 -31.22
C MET A 56 1.76 -26.20 -32.44
N TYR A 57 2.94 -26.71 -32.76
CA TYR A 57 3.68 -26.36 -33.97
C TYR A 57 2.82 -26.55 -35.22
N ASN A 58 2.16 -27.70 -35.35
CA ASN A 58 1.33 -27.99 -36.52
C ASN A 58 0.17 -26.98 -36.68
N VAL A 59 -0.46 -26.58 -35.57
CA VAL A 59 -1.54 -25.59 -35.59
C VAL A 59 -1.01 -24.19 -35.95
N TYR A 60 0.15 -23.80 -35.41
CA TYR A 60 0.62 -22.43 -35.46
C TYR A 60 1.63 -22.12 -36.57
N SER A 61 2.23 -23.14 -37.21
CA SER A 61 3.20 -22.99 -38.30
C SER A 61 2.69 -22.15 -39.48
N GLN A 62 1.39 -22.25 -39.76
CA GLN A 62 0.70 -21.59 -40.88
C GLN A 62 0.42 -20.09 -40.63
N VAL A 63 0.56 -19.60 -39.39
CA VAL A 63 0.31 -18.20 -39.06
C VAL A 63 1.35 -17.31 -39.74
N LYS A 64 0.92 -16.23 -40.41
CA LYS A 64 1.80 -15.52 -41.36
C LYS A 64 2.84 -14.66 -40.65
N THR A 65 2.44 -13.95 -39.59
CA THR A 65 3.32 -13.00 -38.90
C THR A 65 3.61 -13.44 -37.47
N THR A 66 4.73 -12.96 -36.92
CA THR A 66 5.03 -13.19 -35.50
C THR A 66 3.98 -12.57 -34.59
N LYS A 67 3.47 -11.40 -34.96
CA LYS A 67 2.45 -10.68 -34.19
C LYS A 67 1.16 -11.50 -34.06
N GLU A 68 0.60 -11.97 -35.17
CA GLU A 68 -0.60 -12.82 -35.16
C GLU A 68 -0.37 -14.13 -34.37
N LEU A 69 0.82 -14.72 -34.51
CA LEU A 69 1.19 -15.93 -33.77
C LEU A 69 1.19 -15.66 -32.27
N TRP A 70 1.87 -14.58 -31.87
CA TRP A 70 1.97 -14.18 -30.48
C TRP A 70 0.60 -13.84 -29.88
N GLU A 71 -0.24 -13.06 -30.58
CA GLU A 71 -1.61 -12.74 -30.18
C GLU A 71 -2.48 -13.99 -30.04
N SER A 72 -2.35 -14.96 -30.96
CA SER A 72 -3.10 -16.21 -30.90
C SER A 72 -2.70 -17.09 -29.72
N LEU A 73 -1.40 -17.14 -29.41
CA LEU A 73 -0.86 -17.83 -28.24
C LEU A 73 -1.30 -17.12 -26.96
N GLU A 74 -1.21 -15.79 -26.90
CA GLU A 74 -1.71 -15.02 -25.78
C GLU A 74 -3.22 -15.25 -25.58
N LYS A 75 -4.04 -15.18 -26.62
CA LYS A 75 -5.48 -15.43 -26.49
C LYS A 75 -5.82 -16.82 -25.97
N LYS A 76 -5.05 -17.85 -26.37
CA LYS A 76 -5.30 -19.25 -25.97
C LYS A 76 -4.77 -19.55 -24.56
N TYR A 77 -3.64 -18.97 -24.17
CA TYR A 77 -2.89 -19.37 -22.97
C TYR A 77 -2.73 -18.27 -21.91
N LYS A 78 -2.84 -16.98 -22.27
CA LYS A 78 -3.29 -16.01 -21.28
C LYS A 78 -4.76 -16.26 -21.09
N THR A 79 -5.07 -17.14 -20.14
CA THR A 79 -6.32 -16.98 -19.41
C THR A 79 -6.29 -15.57 -18.84
N GLU A 80 -7.00 -14.64 -19.47
CA GLU A 80 -7.58 -13.53 -18.73
C GLU A 80 -8.57 -14.20 -17.79
N ASP A 81 -8.03 -14.79 -16.72
CA ASP A 81 -8.75 -15.74 -15.93
C ASP A 81 -9.77 -14.91 -15.17
N VAL A 82 -11.00 -14.90 -15.69
CA VAL A 82 -12.13 -14.28 -15.01
C VAL A 82 -12.24 -14.86 -13.59
N GLY A 83 -11.73 -16.08 -13.37
CA GLY A 83 -11.47 -16.68 -12.07
C GLY A 83 -10.40 -15.96 -11.26
N MET A 84 -9.26 -15.57 -11.83
CA MET A 84 -8.18 -14.85 -11.14
C MET A 84 -8.65 -13.48 -10.63
N LYS A 85 -9.34 -12.68 -11.45
CA LYS A 85 -9.89 -11.39 -10.99
C LYS A 85 -10.83 -11.58 -9.80
N LYS A 86 -11.77 -12.53 -9.91
CA LYS A 86 -12.69 -12.89 -8.82
C LYS A 86 -11.95 -13.43 -7.58
N PHE A 87 -10.90 -14.21 -7.78
CA PHE A 87 -10.09 -14.80 -6.72
C PHE A 87 -9.31 -13.74 -5.94
N ILE A 88 -8.64 -12.81 -6.63
CA ILE A 88 -7.90 -11.72 -5.99
C ILE A 88 -8.87 -10.80 -5.23
N VAL A 89 -10.02 -10.47 -5.82
CA VAL A 89 -11.07 -9.68 -5.14
C VAL A 89 -11.58 -10.41 -3.91
N GLY A 90 -11.88 -11.72 -4.00
CA GLY A 90 -12.30 -12.53 -2.85
C GLY A 90 -11.25 -12.50 -1.74
N ARG A 91 -9.98 -12.78 -2.08
CA ARG A 91 -8.85 -12.74 -1.14
C ARG A 91 -8.68 -11.35 -0.51
N PHE A 92 -8.82 -10.27 -1.27
CA PHE A 92 -8.79 -8.91 -0.75
C PHE A 92 -9.91 -8.67 0.26
N LEU A 93 -11.15 -9.03 -0.08
CA LEU A 93 -12.32 -8.82 0.78
C LEU A 93 -12.22 -9.64 2.07
N ASP A 94 -11.85 -10.92 1.96
CA ASP A 94 -11.77 -11.87 3.06
C ASP A 94 -10.57 -11.64 3.98
N TYR A 95 -9.52 -10.96 3.50
CA TYR A 95 -8.34 -10.68 4.31
C TYR A 95 -8.69 -9.87 5.57
N LYS A 96 -8.32 -10.39 6.73
CA LYS A 96 -8.48 -9.74 8.03
C LYS A 96 -7.17 -9.84 8.79
N MET A 97 -6.73 -8.75 9.41
CA MET A 97 -5.54 -8.81 10.25
C MET A 97 -5.89 -9.51 11.57
N VAL A 98 -4.93 -10.29 12.07
CA VAL A 98 -5.00 -11.01 13.34
C VAL A 98 -3.96 -10.48 14.30
N ASP A 99 -4.25 -10.59 15.60
CA ASP A 99 -3.36 -10.11 16.67
C ASP A 99 -2.08 -10.94 16.82
N SER A 100 -2.04 -12.17 16.29
CA SER A 100 -0.89 -13.07 16.36
C SER A 100 0.27 -12.68 15.44
N LYS A 101 0.04 -11.79 14.48
CA LYS A 101 1.05 -11.28 13.54
C LYS A 101 1.25 -9.77 13.73
N THR A 102 2.42 -9.26 13.37
CA THR A 102 2.64 -7.81 13.39
C THR A 102 1.80 -7.10 12.33
N VAL A 103 1.22 -5.94 12.67
CA VAL A 103 0.47 -5.11 11.71
C VAL A 103 1.32 -4.73 10.52
N THR A 104 2.62 -4.45 10.71
CA THR A 104 3.54 -4.10 9.61
C THR A 104 3.64 -5.22 8.56
N SER A 105 3.84 -6.47 8.98
CA SER A 105 3.89 -7.63 8.06
C SER A 105 2.56 -7.79 7.32
N GLN A 106 1.45 -7.65 8.05
CA GLN A 106 0.11 -7.82 7.49
C GLN A 106 -0.30 -6.71 6.53
N VAL A 107 0.23 -5.48 6.70
CA VAL A 107 0.08 -4.40 5.72
C VAL A 107 0.85 -4.72 4.43
N GLN A 108 2.06 -5.30 4.53
CA GLN A 108 2.81 -5.71 3.34
C GLN A 108 2.10 -6.83 2.58
N GLU A 109 1.56 -7.84 3.29
CA GLU A 109 0.70 -8.88 2.70
C GLU A 109 -0.49 -8.25 1.94
N LEU A 110 -1.16 -7.25 2.52
CA LEU A 110 -2.28 -6.56 1.87
C LEU A 110 -1.84 -5.68 0.68
N GLN A 111 -0.65 -5.06 0.74
CA GLN A 111 -0.08 -4.32 -0.38
C GLN A 111 0.19 -5.23 -1.59
N ILE A 112 0.64 -6.47 -1.35
CA ILE A 112 0.82 -7.46 -2.43
C ILE A 112 -0.52 -7.73 -3.13
N ILE A 113 -1.60 -7.92 -2.37
CA ILE A 113 -2.95 -8.13 -2.94
C ILE A 113 -3.38 -6.90 -3.76
N LEU A 114 -3.15 -5.68 -3.25
CA LEU A 114 -3.46 -4.44 -3.97
C LEU A 114 -2.65 -4.30 -5.28
N HIS A 115 -1.38 -4.71 -5.27
CA HIS A 115 -0.56 -4.73 -6.48
C HIS A 115 -1.05 -5.75 -7.52
N GLU A 116 -1.53 -6.92 -7.08
CA GLU A 116 -2.14 -7.89 -7.98
C GLU A 116 -3.45 -7.37 -8.59
N LEU A 117 -4.30 -6.67 -7.81
CA LEU A 117 -5.50 -5.99 -8.34
C LEU A 117 -5.12 -4.97 -9.42
N HIS A 118 -4.10 -4.15 -9.17
CA HIS A 118 -3.60 -3.19 -10.14
C HIS A 118 -3.06 -3.86 -11.42
N ALA A 119 -2.32 -4.97 -11.28
CA ALA A 119 -1.83 -5.74 -12.43
C ALA A 119 -2.97 -6.28 -13.31
N GLU A 120 -4.10 -6.65 -12.70
CA GLU A 120 -5.33 -7.06 -13.37
C GLU A 120 -6.22 -5.88 -13.84
N LYS A 121 -5.70 -4.65 -13.83
CA LYS A 121 -6.38 -3.40 -14.21
C LYS A 121 -7.60 -3.06 -13.32
N MET A 122 -7.65 -3.58 -12.09
CA MET A 122 -8.64 -3.24 -11.06
C MET A 122 -8.05 -2.18 -10.12
N GLU A 123 -7.80 -0.98 -10.64
CA GLU A 123 -7.19 0.10 -9.87
C GLU A 123 -8.15 0.64 -8.80
N LEU A 124 -7.63 0.79 -7.58
CA LEU A 124 -8.35 1.33 -6.43
C LEU A 124 -7.75 2.67 -6.03
N SER A 125 -8.60 3.66 -5.73
CA SER A 125 -8.13 4.97 -5.27
C SER A 125 -7.29 4.86 -3.99
N GLU A 126 -6.31 5.74 -3.82
CA GLU A 126 -5.46 5.75 -2.61
C GLU A 126 -6.31 5.88 -1.33
N SER A 127 -7.37 6.70 -1.38
CA SER A 127 -8.35 6.85 -0.29
C SER A 127 -9.04 5.54 0.07
N PHE A 128 -9.41 4.74 -0.93
CA PHE A 128 -10.02 3.42 -0.71
C PHE A 128 -9.02 2.44 -0.11
N GLN A 129 -7.78 2.44 -0.60
CA GLN A 129 -6.71 1.58 -0.05
C GLN A 129 -6.45 1.89 1.43
N VAL A 130 -6.37 3.18 1.78
CA VAL A 130 -6.22 3.65 3.16
C VAL A 130 -7.39 3.18 4.02
N ALA A 131 -8.63 3.41 3.57
CA ALA A 131 -9.83 2.98 4.29
C ALA A 131 -9.87 1.45 4.49
N ALA A 132 -9.53 0.68 3.45
CA ALA A 132 -9.51 -0.78 3.52
C ALA A 132 -8.48 -1.30 4.53
N ILE A 133 -7.28 -0.72 4.59
CA ILE A 133 -6.27 -1.09 5.59
C ILE A 133 -6.78 -0.77 7.00
N VAL A 134 -7.35 0.43 7.21
CA VAL A 134 -7.90 0.83 8.52
C VAL A 134 -9.04 -0.10 8.95
N GLU A 135 -9.91 -0.50 8.02
CA GLU A 135 -10.99 -1.45 8.34
C GLU A 135 -10.47 -2.83 8.71
N LYS A 136 -9.35 -3.26 8.12
CA LYS A 136 -8.77 -4.59 8.33
C LYS A 136 -7.88 -4.68 9.56
N LEU A 137 -7.62 -3.57 10.27
CA LEU A 137 -6.84 -3.57 11.52
C LEU A 137 -7.42 -4.56 12.55
N PRO A 138 -6.55 -5.24 13.32
CA PRO A 138 -6.99 -6.29 14.23
C PRO A 138 -7.70 -5.70 15.46
N LEU A 139 -8.40 -6.56 16.22
CA LEU A 139 -9.27 -6.10 17.31
C LEU A 139 -8.50 -5.37 18.43
N SER A 140 -7.25 -5.77 18.72
CA SER A 140 -6.45 -5.04 19.72
C SER A 140 -6.18 -3.58 19.31
N TRP A 141 -6.33 -3.22 18.03
CA TRP A 141 -6.12 -1.87 17.50
C TRP A 141 -7.41 -1.04 17.40
N LYS A 142 -8.52 -1.48 18.03
CA LYS A 142 -9.85 -0.84 17.93
C LYS A 142 -9.83 0.67 18.21
N ASP A 143 -9.17 1.11 19.28
CA ASP A 143 -9.16 2.53 19.65
C ASP A 143 -8.38 3.38 18.63
N PHE A 144 -7.25 2.87 18.15
CA PHE A 144 -6.48 3.52 17.09
C PHE A 144 -7.24 3.54 15.76
N LYS A 145 -7.94 2.45 15.43
CA LYS A 145 -8.83 2.38 14.27
C LYS A 145 -9.92 3.45 14.35
N ASN A 146 -10.55 3.65 15.51
CA ASN A 146 -11.55 4.70 15.71
C ASN A 146 -10.95 6.10 15.58
N TYR A 147 -9.76 6.33 16.15
CA TYR A 147 -9.02 7.58 15.98
C TYR A 147 -8.78 7.90 14.49
N LEU A 148 -8.37 6.91 13.69
CA LEU A 148 -8.15 7.09 12.26
C LEU A 148 -9.45 7.39 11.50
N LYS A 149 -10.57 6.74 11.86
CA LYS A 149 -11.89 6.99 11.24
C LYS A 149 -12.42 8.40 11.48
N HIS A 150 -12.17 8.98 12.65
CA HIS A 150 -12.63 10.32 12.99
C HIS A 150 -11.70 11.44 12.53
N LYS A 151 -10.55 11.09 11.96
CA LYS A 151 -9.57 12.07 11.53
C LYS A 151 -10.03 12.75 10.24
N ARG A 152 -10.28 14.07 10.33
CA ARG A 152 -10.75 14.91 9.21
C ARG A 152 -9.71 15.19 8.12
N LYS A 153 -8.42 15.17 8.47
CA LYS A 153 -7.36 15.43 7.49
C LYS A 153 -7.11 14.17 6.66
N GLU A 154 -7.22 14.32 5.34
CA GLU A 154 -6.85 13.28 4.39
C GLU A 154 -5.43 12.76 4.67
N MET A 155 -5.27 11.46 4.46
CA MET A 155 -4.05 10.73 4.75
C MET A 155 -3.75 9.82 3.58
N GLY A 156 -2.54 9.92 3.05
CA GLY A 156 -2.04 8.99 2.04
C GLY A 156 -1.56 7.68 2.66
N LEU A 157 -1.29 6.69 1.80
CA LEU A 157 -0.88 5.35 2.23
C LEU A 157 0.45 5.38 3.01
N LYS A 158 1.41 6.20 2.56
CA LYS A 158 2.71 6.37 3.23
C LYS A 158 2.54 6.90 4.66
N ASP A 159 1.70 7.92 4.83
CA ASP A 159 1.42 8.52 6.14
C ASP A 159 0.74 7.52 7.08
N LEU A 160 -0.17 6.70 6.57
CA LEU A 160 -0.80 5.63 7.34
C LEU A 160 0.25 4.63 7.84
N ILE A 161 1.14 4.16 6.96
CA ILE A 161 2.19 3.20 7.33
C ILE A 161 3.09 3.75 8.42
N VAL A 162 3.49 5.02 8.33
CA VAL A 162 4.30 5.68 9.36
C VAL A 162 3.57 5.70 10.70
N ARG A 163 2.28 6.07 10.71
CA ARG A 163 1.46 6.10 11.91
C ARG A 163 1.26 4.73 12.55
N LEU A 164 1.05 3.70 11.72
CA LEU A 164 0.96 2.32 12.20
C LEU A 164 2.26 1.85 12.86
N LYS A 165 3.43 2.26 12.35
CA LYS A 165 4.71 1.95 12.98
C LYS A 165 4.85 2.66 14.34
N ILE A 166 4.56 3.95 14.41
CA ILE A 166 4.62 4.73 15.66
C ILE A 166 3.70 4.14 16.72
N GLU A 167 2.45 3.83 16.36
CA GLU A 167 1.47 3.26 17.29
C GLU A 167 1.88 1.86 17.78
N LYS A 168 2.48 1.04 16.91
CA LYS A 168 3.02 -0.27 17.29
C LYS A 168 4.09 -0.11 18.37
N ASP A 169 4.99 0.84 18.19
CA ASP A 169 6.08 1.11 19.14
C ASP A 169 5.50 1.62 20.47
N ASN A 170 4.52 2.54 20.44
CA ASN A 170 3.83 3.03 21.65
C ASN A 170 3.22 1.89 22.47
N ARG A 171 2.49 0.97 21.82
CA ARG A 171 1.89 -0.20 22.46
C ARG A 171 2.93 -1.15 23.05
N PHE A 172 4.09 -1.28 22.41
CA PHE A 172 5.20 -2.07 22.94
C PHE A 172 5.78 -1.46 24.22
N PHE A 173 5.86 -0.12 24.32
CA PHE A 173 6.31 0.55 25.53
C PHE A 173 5.28 0.47 26.66
N GLU A 174 3.98 0.66 26.40
CA GLU A 174 2.93 0.52 27.42
C GLU A 174 2.88 -0.91 27.99
N ASN A 175 3.01 -1.94 27.15
CA ASN A 175 3.06 -3.33 27.60
C ASN A 175 4.29 -3.66 28.48
N LYS A 176 5.37 -2.87 28.37
CA LYS A 176 6.55 -3.00 29.25
C LYS A 176 6.35 -2.28 30.58
N VAL A 177 5.73 -1.10 30.56
CA VAL A 177 5.51 -0.27 31.75
C VAL A 177 4.36 -0.83 32.61
N GLY A 178 3.31 -1.38 32.00
CA GLY A 178 2.16 -1.97 32.70
C GLY A 178 2.44 -3.23 33.53
N LYS A 179 3.69 -3.72 33.56
CA LYS A 179 4.12 -4.81 34.46
C LYS A 179 4.67 -4.33 35.81
N HIS A 180 4.88 -3.02 35.99
CA HIS A 180 5.13 -2.46 37.31
C HIS A 180 3.88 -1.69 37.75
N PRO A 181 3.20 -2.11 38.84
CA PRO A 181 2.21 -1.26 39.47
C PRO A 181 2.91 0.03 39.88
N MET A 182 2.54 1.13 39.22
CA MET A 182 2.96 2.45 39.67
C MET A 182 2.14 2.74 40.91
N GLU A 183 2.67 2.37 42.09
CA GLU A 183 2.11 2.76 43.37
C GLU A 183 2.12 4.28 43.46
N SER A 184 0.97 4.88 43.16
CA SER A 184 0.68 6.27 43.47
C SER A 184 0.67 6.42 44.99
N LYS A 185 1.82 6.80 45.56
CA LYS A 185 1.91 7.29 46.94
C LYS A 185 1.15 8.61 47.06
N ALA A 186 -0.16 8.52 47.30
CA ALA A 186 -0.97 9.63 47.75
C ALA A 186 -0.65 9.87 49.24
N ASN A 187 -0.10 11.04 49.57
CA ASN A 187 0.04 11.46 50.96
C ASN A 187 -1.37 11.73 51.52
N LEU A 188 -1.92 10.76 52.27
CA LEU A 188 -3.13 10.92 53.05
C LEU A 188 -2.79 11.68 54.34
N VAL A 189 -3.20 12.94 54.45
CA VAL A 189 -3.16 13.68 55.72
C VAL A 189 -4.42 13.34 56.50
N GLU A 190 -4.26 12.59 57.59
CA GLU A 190 -5.35 12.29 58.54
C GLU A 190 -5.88 13.56 59.21
N PRO A 191 -7.21 13.72 59.37
CA PRO A 191 -7.78 14.76 60.21
C PRO A 191 -7.84 14.29 61.67
N LYS A 192 -7.02 14.86 62.55
CA LYS A 192 -7.17 14.65 64.01
C LYS A 192 -8.24 15.57 64.59
N ALA A 193 -9.23 14.94 65.21
CA ALA A 193 -10.36 15.58 65.88
C ALA A 193 -10.00 16.17 67.27
N ASN A 194 -10.55 17.36 67.52
CA ASN A 194 -11.11 17.93 68.76
C ASN A 194 -10.36 17.81 70.10
N LYS A 195 -10.11 18.98 70.72
CA LYS A 195 -10.46 19.24 72.14
C LYS A 195 -10.73 20.73 72.42
N LYS A 196 -11.90 20.99 73.02
CA LYS A 196 -12.46 22.28 73.45
C LYS A 196 -11.66 22.90 74.61
N ARG A 197 -11.56 24.25 74.67
CA ARG A 197 -12.21 25.14 75.67
C ARG A 197 -11.63 26.58 75.64
N LYS A 198 -12.57 27.57 75.57
CA LYS A 198 -12.71 28.89 76.28
C LYS A 198 -11.43 29.57 76.83
N HIS A 199 -11.19 30.87 76.81
CA HIS A 199 -12.00 32.10 76.63
C HIS A 199 -11.06 33.33 76.57
N PHE A 200 -11.53 34.44 75.98
CA PHE A 200 -11.22 35.87 76.23
C PHE A 200 -9.81 36.45 76.01
N GLY A 201 -9.77 37.58 75.31
CA GLY A 201 -8.66 38.54 75.36
C GLY A 201 -8.51 39.36 74.07
N GLU A 202 -9.08 40.56 74.07
CA GLU A 202 -9.04 41.58 73.02
C GLU A 202 -7.62 42.08 72.69
N GLY A 203 -7.45 42.60 71.46
CA GLY A 203 -6.26 43.36 71.09
C GLY A 203 -6.20 43.71 69.60
N LEU A 204 -6.86 44.80 69.20
CA LEU A 204 -6.68 45.48 67.91
C LEU A 204 -5.22 45.91 67.71
N SER A 205 -4.67 45.77 66.49
CA SER A 205 -4.11 46.92 65.75
C SER A 205 -3.64 46.53 64.33
N GLN A 206 -3.89 47.46 63.42
CA GLN A 206 -3.74 47.38 61.96
C GLN A 206 -2.27 47.44 61.49
N GLY A 207 -1.97 46.80 60.35
CA GLY A 207 -0.67 46.89 59.66
C GLY A 207 -0.71 46.59 58.16
N LYS A 208 -1.20 47.57 57.38
CA LYS A 208 -1.00 47.91 55.95
C LYS A 208 -0.33 46.93 54.95
N ASN A 209 -1.07 46.70 53.85
CA ASN A 209 -0.70 46.71 52.41
C ASN A 209 0.52 45.91 51.87
N LYS A 210 0.26 45.03 50.89
CA LYS A 210 0.52 45.26 49.44
C LYS A 210 0.13 44.05 48.58
N TYR A 211 -0.87 44.23 47.71
CA TYR A 211 -1.14 43.36 46.57
C TYR A 211 -0.05 43.55 45.50
N LYS A 212 0.51 42.45 44.96
CA LYS A 212 1.21 42.45 43.67
C LYS A 212 0.48 41.51 42.70
N LYS A 213 -0.18 42.12 41.72
CA LYS A 213 -0.83 41.51 40.55
C LYS A 213 0.27 41.15 39.55
N PHE A 214 0.39 39.89 39.14
CA PHE A 214 1.28 39.47 38.06
C PHE A 214 0.51 39.45 36.73
N VAL A 215 0.97 40.25 35.77
CA VAL A 215 0.41 40.34 34.40
C VAL A 215 1.18 39.37 33.50
N ARG A 216 0.50 38.43 32.85
CA ARG A 216 1.05 37.64 31.73
C ARG A 216 0.77 38.38 30.41
N LYS A 217 1.82 38.67 29.65
CA LYS A 217 1.73 39.08 28.24
C LYS A 217 1.74 37.83 27.36
N CYS A 218 0.71 37.68 26.52
CA CYS A 218 0.75 36.83 25.33
C CYS A 218 1.15 37.71 24.14
N TYR A 219 2.11 37.25 23.35
CA TYR A 219 2.41 37.80 22.03
C TYR A 219 1.84 36.83 20.98
N ILE A 220 1.12 37.39 20.00
CA ILE A 220 0.84 36.74 18.71
C ILE A 220 2.00 37.10 17.78
#